data_AF-A0A132GTB5-F1
#
_entry.id   AF-A0A132GTB5-F1
#
_cell.length_a   1.000
_cell.length_b   1.000
_cell.length_c   1.000
_cell.angle_alpha   90.00
_cell.angle_beta   90.00
_cell.angle_gamma   90.00
#
_symmetry.space_group_name_H-M   'P 1'
#
loop_
_entity.id
_entity.type
_entity.pdbx_description
1 polymer ?
#
loop_
_entity_poly.entity_id
_entity_poly.type
_entity_poly.pdbx_seq_one_letter_code
_entity_poly.pdbx_strand_id
1 'polypeptide(L)'
;MHHEITGLNGFVFGNMQVLGYFLLILYRKLFFKVRRLLKMKINHSLMRLHLKMLGGYLSLIILFAIASWIVLSGICKMEENSHRYTENIERRNLSEQTFLKLFDLTQLDGAVSIWNDSLMQEYEDKERTVLLMIDSLIAQVPDTAQERRVKEIRNLVGEKKGHLLSIRADLEQLRDVNGLMKQRMPELIHRANRANERLTEEVSENLQENRHKTAGWHGLFKSKKKADEVTDTANRKALSRAKSQTDRLMRDLVSDIEISQERSTAQLFAHMDTLIGRNRQLNDQITRLVTDFNNEDAQRREHGSAHLMQYQRDTVRMIAVFGLVAFLMAVFFFWLLHRDLKLREKSKRELEKSNQHNEELLTLRHNMMLTVSHDLRSPLTAIMGYADLLADTTKDEKCRQYEDAIKQSSDRMLT
;
A
#
# COMPACT_ATOMS: atom_id res chain seq x y z
N MET A 1 9.81 -5.74 11.70
CA MET A 1 9.37 -5.23 10.38
C MET A 1 9.40 -6.30 9.27
N HIS A 2 10.43 -7.14 9.15
CA HIS A 2 10.42 -8.23 8.14
C HIS A 2 9.26 -9.23 8.34
N HIS A 3 8.85 -9.49 9.59
CA HIS A 3 7.70 -10.35 9.94
C HIS A 3 6.31 -9.73 9.70
N GLU A 4 6.19 -8.39 9.73
CA GLU A 4 4.90 -7.71 9.43
C GLU A 4 4.67 -7.58 7.93
N ILE A 5 5.74 -7.43 7.14
CA ILE A 5 5.67 -7.40 5.68
C ILE A 5 5.36 -8.79 5.12
N THR A 6 5.91 -9.87 5.70
CA THR A 6 5.51 -11.24 5.36
C THR A 6 4.09 -11.58 5.81
N GLY A 7 3.62 -11.02 6.93
CA GLY A 7 2.23 -11.15 7.39
C GLY A 7 1.22 -10.46 6.46
N LEU A 8 1.52 -9.25 5.99
CA LEU A 8 0.68 -8.54 5.02
C LEU A 8 0.72 -9.21 3.64
N ASN A 9 1.90 -9.65 3.19
CA ASN A 9 2.04 -10.39 1.93
C ASN A 9 1.31 -11.74 1.99
N GLY A 10 1.34 -12.45 3.11
CA GLY A 10 0.60 -13.70 3.32
C GLY A 10 -0.92 -13.49 3.36
N PHE A 11 -1.40 -12.41 3.98
CA PHE A 11 -2.82 -12.05 3.99
C PHE A 11 -3.30 -11.61 2.60
N VAL A 12 -2.49 -10.86 1.86
CA VAL A 12 -2.81 -10.43 0.48
C VAL A 12 -2.77 -11.61 -0.49
N PHE A 13 -1.75 -12.48 -0.44
CA PHE A 13 -1.66 -13.69 -1.28
C PHE A 13 -2.77 -14.69 -0.97
N GLY A 14 -3.08 -14.91 0.32
CA GLY A 14 -4.17 -15.80 0.74
C GLY A 14 -5.52 -15.30 0.22
N ASN A 15 -5.78 -14.00 0.31
CA ASN A 15 -6.99 -13.40 -0.26
C ASN A 15 -6.98 -13.42 -1.80
N MET A 16 -5.83 -13.37 -2.46
CA MET A 16 -5.70 -13.45 -3.92
C MET A 16 -5.99 -14.85 -4.47
N GLN A 17 -5.55 -15.92 -3.80
CA GLN A 17 -5.89 -17.29 -4.19
C GLN A 17 -7.40 -17.55 -4.03
N VAL A 18 -8.01 -17.04 -2.95
CA VAL A 18 -9.45 -17.13 -2.74
C VAL A 18 -10.20 -16.34 -3.82
N LEU A 19 -9.75 -15.13 -4.16
CA LEU A 19 -10.32 -14.35 -5.27
C LEU A 19 -10.16 -15.04 -6.62
N GLY A 20 -9.00 -15.65 -6.89
CA GLY A 20 -8.70 -16.40 -8.12
C GLY A 20 -9.61 -17.63 -8.30
N TYR A 21 -9.81 -18.40 -7.23
CA TYR A 21 -10.77 -19.52 -7.23
C TYR A 21 -12.21 -19.05 -7.40
N PHE A 22 -12.58 -17.94 -6.74
CA PHE A 22 -13.91 -17.35 -6.89
C PHE A 22 -14.14 -16.87 -8.34
N LEU A 23 -13.12 -16.24 -8.95
CA LEU A 23 -13.09 -15.82 -10.34
C LEU A 23 -13.24 -17.00 -11.31
N LEU A 24 -12.53 -18.11 -11.07
CA LEU A 24 -12.59 -19.29 -11.93
C LEU A 24 -13.98 -19.96 -11.89
N ILE A 25 -14.60 -20.00 -10.71
CA ILE A 25 -15.98 -20.49 -10.52
C ILE A 25 -16.98 -19.56 -11.20
N LEU A 26 -16.81 -18.25 -11.05
CA LEU A 26 -17.69 -17.25 -11.65
C LEU A 26 -17.60 -17.30 -13.19
N TYR A 27 -16.38 -17.39 -13.74
CA TYR A 27 -16.13 -17.49 -15.18
C TYR A 27 -16.74 -18.77 -15.77
N ARG A 28 -16.56 -19.90 -15.08
CA ARG A 28 -17.12 -21.19 -15.50
C ARG A 28 -18.65 -21.20 -15.45
N LYS A 29 -19.27 -20.58 -14.44
CA LYS A 29 -20.73 -20.38 -14.37
C LYS A 29 -21.24 -19.42 -15.45
N LEU A 30 -20.53 -18.33 -15.71
CA LEU A 30 -20.90 -17.35 -16.75
C LEU A 30 -20.83 -17.99 -18.14
N PHE A 31 -19.73 -18.69 -18.44
CA PHE A 31 -19.51 -19.38 -19.70
C PHE A 31 -20.60 -20.42 -19.99
N PHE A 32 -20.97 -21.23 -19.00
CA PHE A 32 -22.06 -22.20 -19.14
C PHE A 32 -23.41 -21.53 -19.40
N LYS A 33 -23.67 -20.39 -18.73
CA LYS A 33 -24.93 -19.66 -18.89
C LYS A 33 -25.03 -18.97 -20.25
N VAL A 34 -23.95 -18.34 -20.73
CA VAL A 34 -23.87 -17.74 -22.06
C VAL A 34 -23.99 -18.80 -23.16
N ARG A 35 -23.33 -19.95 -23.03
CA ARG A 35 -23.44 -21.07 -23.98
C ARG A 35 -24.86 -21.66 -24.03
N ARG A 36 -25.57 -21.67 -22.91
CA ARG A 36 -26.98 -22.10 -22.83
C ARG A 36 -27.92 -21.09 -23.49
N LEU A 37 -27.63 -19.79 -23.38
CA LEU A 37 -28.39 -18.72 -24.01
C LEU A 37 -28.19 -18.68 -25.54
N LEU A 38 -27.00 -19.06 -26.04
CA LEU A 38 -26.72 -19.14 -27.48
C LEU A 38 -27.48 -20.26 -28.22
N LYS A 39 -28.05 -21.25 -27.51
CA LYS A 39 -28.69 -22.43 -28.10
C LYS A 39 -30.22 -22.33 -28.30
N MET A 40 -30.88 -21.23 -27.91
CA MET A 40 -32.36 -21.12 -28.01
C MET A 40 -32.84 -20.40 -29.28
N LYS A 41 -33.82 -21.02 -29.95
CA LYS A 41 -34.49 -20.57 -31.20
C LYS A 41 -35.12 -19.18 -31.01
N ILE A 42 -34.85 -18.27 -31.94
CA ILE A 42 -34.89 -16.81 -31.74
C ILE A 42 -36.28 -16.23 -32.06
N ASN A 43 -36.83 -15.48 -31.10
CA ASN A 43 -38.02 -14.62 -31.25
C ASN A 43 -37.59 -13.15 -31.03
N HIS A 44 -38.08 -12.19 -31.83
CA HIS A 44 -37.54 -10.80 -31.88
C HIS A 44 -37.58 -10.03 -30.54
N SER A 45 -38.49 -10.37 -29.63
CA SER A 45 -38.58 -9.78 -28.27
C SER A 45 -37.53 -10.36 -27.31
N LEU A 46 -37.13 -11.62 -27.51
CA LEU A 46 -36.10 -12.31 -26.72
C LEU A 46 -34.70 -11.80 -27.10
N MET A 47 -34.48 -11.45 -28.37
CA MET A 47 -33.20 -10.96 -28.89
C MET A 47 -32.83 -9.60 -28.29
N ARG A 48 -33.78 -8.67 -28.14
CA ARG A 48 -33.55 -7.37 -27.47
C ARG A 48 -33.17 -7.51 -26.01
N LEU A 49 -33.74 -8.51 -25.30
CA LEU A 49 -33.37 -8.79 -23.92
C LEU A 49 -31.96 -9.36 -23.83
N HIS A 50 -31.66 -10.38 -24.63
CA HIS A 50 -30.35 -10.99 -24.64
C HIS A 50 -29.26 -9.98 -25.01
N LEU A 51 -29.51 -9.07 -25.95
CA LEU A 51 -28.56 -8.02 -26.31
C LEU A 51 -28.30 -7.03 -25.16
N LYS A 52 -29.34 -6.63 -24.42
CA LYS A 52 -29.20 -5.77 -23.22
C LYS A 52 -28.46 -6.47 -22.08
N MET A 53 -28.75 -7.75 -21.84
CA MET A 53 -28.05 -8.57 -20.85
C MET A 53 -26.57 -8.75 -21.24
N LEU A 54 -26.30 -9.02 -22.51
CA LEU A 54 -24.95 -9.17 -23.04
C LEU A 54 -24.15 -7.87 -22.88
N GLY A 55 -24.76 -6.71 -23.14
CA GLY A 55 -24.15 -5.40 -22.91
C GLY A 55 -23.79 -5.15 -21.45
N GLY A 56 -24.64 -5.57 -20.51
CA GLY A 56 -24.34 -5.44 -19.08
C GLY A 56 -23.20 -6.32 -18.59
N TYR A 57 -23.16 -7.58 -19.06
CA TYR A 57 -22.02 -8.46 -18.77
C TYR A 57 -20.73 -7.97 -19.42
N LEU A 58 -20.80 -7.46 -20.66
CA LEU A 58 -19.63 -6.90 -21.35
C LEU A 58 -19.07 -5.68 -20.61
N SER A 59 -19.96 -4.79 -20.16
CA SER A 59 -19.59 -3.61 -19.36
C SER A 59 -18.90 -4.00 -18.04
N LEU A 60 -19.40 -5.03 -17.35
CA LEU A 60 -18.81 -5.52 -16.10
C LEU A 60 -17.43 -6.17 -16.32
N ILE A 61 -17.25 -6.90 -17.43
CA ILE A 61 -15.95 -7.47 -17.84
C ILE A 61 -14.95 -6.36 -18.15
N ILE A 62 -15.36 -5.31 -18.87
CA ILE A 62 -14.50 -4.17 -19.20
C ILE A 62 -14.07 -3.44 -17.91
N LEU A 63 -15.02 -3.19 -17.00
CA LEU A 63 -14.73 -2.51 -15.74
C LEU A 63 -13.77 -3.34 -14.86
N PHE A 64 -13.96 -4.66 -14.84
CA PHE A 64 -13.06 -5.58 -14.15
C PHE A 64 -11.66 -5.61 -14.78
N ALA A 65 -11.56 -5.63 -16.11
CA ALA A 65 -10.29 -5.60 -16.81
C ALA A 65 -9.51 -4.30 -16.53
N ILE A 66 -10.19 -3.16 -16.50
CA ILE A 66 -9.61 -1.85 -16.16
C ILE A 66 -9.13 -1.84 -14.70
N ALA A 67 -9.96 -2.32 -13.76
CA ALA A 67 -9.58 -2.41 -12.35
C ALA A 67 -8.38 -3.34 -12.13
N SER A 68 -8.35 -4.49 -12.79
CA SER A 68 -7.25 -5.45 -12.73
C SER A 68 -5.96 -4.88 -13.33
N TRP A 69 -6.05 -4.20 -14.48
CA TRP A 69 -4.91 -3.50 -15.10
C TRP A 69 -4.33 -2.41 -14.17
N ILE A 70 -5.20 -1.65 -13.51
CA ILE A 70 -4.80 -0.63 -12.54
C ILE A 70 -4.07 -1.25 -11.33
N VAL A 71 -4.60 -2.34 -10.77
CA VAL A 71 -3.98 -3.01 -9.63
C VAL A 71 -2.64 -3.61 -10.03
N LEU A 72 -2.55 -4.28 -11.18
CA LEU A 72 -1.29 -4.85 -11.69
C LEU A 72 -0.25 -3.77 -11.99
N SER A 73 -0.64 -2.68 -12.64
CA SER A 73 0.26 -1.54 -12.89
C SER A 73 0.67 -0.82 -11.61
N GLY A 74 -0.21 -0.77 -10.60
CA GLY A 74 0.09 -0.28 -9.26
C GLY A 74 1.10 -1.17 -8.55
N ILE A 75 0.96 -2.50 -8.64
CA ILE A 75 1.89 -3.47 -8.04
C ILE A 75 3.28 -3.38 -8.69
N CYS A 76 3.39 -3.37 -10.02
CA CYS A 76 4.71 -3.26 -10.68
C CYS A 76 5.43 -1.95 -10.32
N LYS A 77 4.70 -0.83 -10.26
CA LYS A 77 5.27 0.46 -9.83
C LYS A 77 5.61 0.50 -8.34
N MET A 78 4.86 -0.22 -7.50
CA MET A 78 5.17 -0.37 -6.07
C MET A 78 6.41 -1.23 -5.86
N GLU A 79 6.63 -2.28 -6.66
CA GLU A 79 7.78 -3.16 -6.54
C GLU A 79 9.09 -2.43 -6.87
N GLU A 80 9.12 -1.68 -7.98
CA GLU A 80 10.26 -0.83 -8.36
C GLU A 80 10.57 0.23 -7.29
N ASN A 81 9.54 0.92 -6.79
CA ASN A 81 9.70 1.89 -5.71
C ASN A 81 10.07 1.25 -4.37
N SER A 82 9.61 0.02 -4.08
CA SER A 82 9.94 -0.73 -2.88
C SER A 82 11.41 -1.13 -2.87
N HIS A 83 11.95 -1.53 -4.03
CA HIS A 83 13.38 -1.82 -4.17
C HIS A 83 14.22 -0.58 -3.90
N ARG A 84 13.89 0.56 -4.54
CA ARG A 84 14.54 1.85 -4.29
C ARG A 84 14.39 2.32 -2.84
N TYR A 85 13.26 2.03 -2.19
CA TYR A 85 13.03 2.36 -0.80
C TYR A 85 13.92 1.53 0.15
N THR A 86 14.05 0.24 -0.12
CA THR A 86 14.88 -0.69 0.66
C THR A 86 16.36 -0.33 0.53
N GLU A 87 16.83 -0.06 -0.69
CA GLU A 87 18.20 0.39 -0.96
C GLU A 87 18.54 1.71 -0.24
N ASN A 88 17.62 2.68 -0.23
CA ASN A 88 17.79 3.92 0.53
C ASN A 88 17.83 3.70 2.05
N ILE A 89 17.11 2.71 2.58
CA ILE A 89 17.15 2.35 4.01
C ILE A 89 18.48 1.68 4.36
N GLU A 90 18.97 0.77 3.53
CA GLU A 90 20.27 0.12 3.74
C GLU A 90 21.40 1.13 3.70
N ARG A 91 21.41 2.03 2.71
CA ARG A 91 22.37 3.14 2.64
C ARG A 91 22.32 4.02 3.90
N ARG A 92 21.12 4.32 4.39
CA ARG A 92 20.93 5.10 5.62
C ARG A 92 21.50 4.37 6.84
N ASN A 93 21.21 3.08 7.01
CA ASN A 93 21.76 2.30 8.12
C ASN A 93 23.29 2.26 8.05
N LEU A 94 23.88 2.10 6.86
CA LEU A 94 25.32 2.14 6.67
C LEU A 94 25.90 3.50 7.05
N SER A 95 25.29 4.60 6.59
CA SER A 95 25.71 5.95 6.94
C SER A 95 25.60 6.24 8.43
N GLU A 96 24.48 5.88 9.07
CA GLU A 96 24.28 6.03 10.52
C GLU A 96 25.33 5.23 11.30
N GLN A 97 25.57 3.96 10.97
CA GLN A 97 26.59 3.15 11.63
C GLN A 97 28.01 3.68 11.39
N THR A 98 28.31 4.14 10.18
CA THR A 98 29.61 4.71 9.83
C THR A 98 29.88 5.97 10.65
N PHE A 99 28.89 6.86 10.75
CA PHE A 99 29.05 8.08 11.53
C PHE A 99 29.07 7.83 13.04
N LEU A 100 28.35 6.83 13.55
CA LEU A 100 28.46 6.43 14.96
C LEU A 100 29.85 5.91 15.30
N LYS A 101 30.44 5.04 14.47
CA LYS A 101 31.81 4.54 14.72
C LYS A 101 32.87 5.59 14.48
N LEU A 102 32.69 6.44 13.46
CA LEU A 102 33.53 7.61 13.24
C LEU A 102 33.49 8.54 14.44
N PHE A 103 32.30 8.72 15.02
CA PHE A 103 32.11 9.53 16.19
C PHE A 103 32.83 8.94 17.40
N ASP A 104 32.70 7.64 17.67
CA ASP A 104 33.46 6.94 18.72
C ASP A 104 34.98 7.14 18.55
N LEU A 105 35.49 6.93 17.34
CA LEU A 105 36.90 7.16 16.99
C LEU A 105 37.34 8.62 17.16
N THR A 106 36.51 9.57 16.75
CA THR A 106 36.88 10.99 16.71
C THR A 106 36.66 11.69 18.04
N GLN A 107 35.82 11.14 18.90
CA GLN A 107 35.70 11.56 20.29
C GLN A 107 36.92 11.12 21.11
N LEU A 108 36.82 11.40 22.41
CA LEU A 108 37.66 11.01 23.52
C LEU A 108 38.66 9.85 23.31
N ASP A 109 38.27 8.78 22.61
CA ASP A 109 39.09 7.63 22.27
C ASP A 109 40.41 8.01 21.57
N GLY A 110 40.38 8.96 20.63
CA GLY A 110 41.59 9.42 19.93
C GLY A 110 42.54 10.23 20.83
N ALA A 111 42.02 11.01 21.77
CA ALA A 111 42.86 11.75 22.71
C ALA A 111 43.43 10.82 23.79
N VAL A 112 42.70 9.75 24.14
CA VAL A 112 43.06 8.79 25.20
C VAL A 112 44.05 7.73 24.72
N SER A 113 43.98 7.38 23.44
CA SER A 113 44.85 6.38 22.83
C SER A 113 46.32 6.78 22.81
N ILE A 114 46.60 8.09 22.79
CA ILE A 114 47.96 8.65 22.85
C ILE A 114 48.72 8.24 24.11
N TRP A 115 48.04 7.94 25.21
CA TRP A 115 48.68 7.76 26.51
C TRP A 115 49.23 6.35 26.79
N ASN A 116 48.76 5.33 26.06
CA ASN A 116 49.14 3.93 26.27
C ASN A 116 49.23 3.16 24.95
N ASP A 117 50.28 2.36 24.79
CA ASP A 117 50.55 1.55 23.59
C ASP A 117 49.39 0.59 23.27
N SER A 118 48.81 -0.03 24.29
CA SER A 118 47.69 -0.95 24.11
C SER A 118 46.42 -0.23 23.62
N LEU A 119 46.17 1.00 24.08
CA LEU A 119 45.01 1.80 23.67
C LEU A 119 45.23 2.46 22.30
N MET A 120 46.49 2.77 21.97
CA MET A 120 46.88 3.20 20.63
C MET A 120 46.58 2.10 19.61
N GLN A 121 46.92 0.86 19.92
CA GLN A 121 46.64 -0.26 19.02
C GLN A 121 45.12 -0.47 18.82
N GLU A 122 44.33 -0.38 19.90
CA GLU A 122 42.86 -0.43 19.80
C GLU A 122 42.31 0.71 18.93
N TYR A 123 42.86 1.92 19.07
CA TYR A 123 42.50 3.07 18.23
C TYR A 123 42.83 2.83 16.76
N GLU A 124 43.99 2.27 16.43
CA GLU A 124 44.36 1.98 15.03
C GLU A 124 43.45 0.92 14.38
N ASP A 125 43.01 -0.07 15.16
CA ASP A 125 42.07 -1.08 14.68
C ASP A 125 40.65 -0.50 14.46
N LYS A 126 40.19 0.38 15.37
CA LYS A 126 38.95 1.15 15.20
C LYS A 126 39.03 2.09 14.00
N GLU A 127 40.16 2.78 13.84
CA GLU A 127 40.44 3.68 12.72
C GLU A 127 40.33 2.95 11.38
N ARG A 128 41.01 1.80 11.27
CA ARG A 128 40.96 0.96 10.05
C ARG A 128 39.51 0.55 9.74
N THR A 129 38.75 0.16 10.77
CA THR A 129 37.33 -0.22 10.62
C THR A 129 36.49 0.96 10.11
N VAL A 130 36.67 2.15 10.68
CA VAL A 130 35.96 3.36 10.27
C VAL A 130 36.32 3.76 8.85
N LEU A 131 37.60 3.74 8.46
CA LEU A 131 38.04 4.05 7.11
C LEU A 131 37.44 3.08 6.07
N LEU A 132 37.37 1.78 6.38
CA LEU A 132 36.72 0.80 5.51
C LEU A 132 35.20 1.07 5.37
N MET A 133 34.53 1.46 6.45
CA MET A 133 33.10 1.81 6.41
C MET A 133 32.86 3.11 5.63
N ILE A 134 33.74 4.10 5.76
CA ILE A 134 33.73 5.34 4.97
C ILE A 134 33.95 5.03 3.49
N ASP A 135 34.91 4.16 3.15
CA ASP A 135 35.17 3.73 1.76
C ASP A 135 33.96 2.99 1.16
N SER A 136 33.30 2.14 1.95
CA SER A 136 32.04 1.49 1.56
C SER A 136 30.91 2.51 1.33
N LEU A 137 30.82 3.54 2.18
CA LEU A 137 29.83 4.61 2.04
C LEU A 137 30.09 5.44 0.77
N ILE A 138 31.35 5.76 0.46
CA ILE A 138 31.74 6.47 -0.78
C ILE A 138 31.26 5.70 -2.02
N ALA A 139 31.37 4.37 -2.03
CA ALA A 139 30.94 3.53 -3.16
C ALA A 139 29.41 3.50 -3.36
N GLN A 140 28.62 3.80 -2.31
CA GLN A 140 27.15 3.73 -2.34
C GLN A 140 26.46 5.09 -2.46
N VAL A 141 27.21 6.20 -2.36
CA VAL A 141 26.66 7.56 -2.47
C VAL A 141 26.65 7.99 -3.94
N PRO A 142 25.47 8.17 -4.57
CA PRO A 142 25.36 8.46 -6.00
C PRO A 142 25.61 9.94 -6.34
N ASP A 143 25.65 10.83 -5.34
CA ASP A 143 25.75 12.27 -5.55
C ASP A 143 27.17 12.81 -5.33
N THR A 144 27.66 13.57 -6.31
CA THR A 144 29.01 14.15 -6.34
C THR A 144 29.30 15.13 -5.20
N ALA A 145 28.28 15.79 -4.61
CA ALA A 145 28.48 16.71 -3.48
C ALA A 145 28.61 15.95 -2.15
N GLN A 146 27.72 15.01 -1.89
CA GLN A 146 27.81 14.13 -0.71
C GLN A 146 29.08 13.26 -0.74
N GLU A 147 29.45 12.72 -1.90
CA GLU A 147 30.68 11.95 -2.09
C GLU A 147 31.91 12.79 -1.73
N ARG A 148 31.94 14.07 -2.15
CA ARG A 148 33.01 15.01 -1.80
C ARG A 148 33.12 15.22 -0.28
N ARG A 149 31.99 15.42 0.42
CA ARG A 149 31.98 15.58 1.88
C ARG A 149 32.51 14.33 2.60
N VAL A 150 32.11 13.13 2.16
CA VAL A 150 32.57 11.87 2.77
C VAL A 150 34.06 11.63 2.50
N LYS A 151 34.55 11.97 1.31
CA LYS A 151 35.99 11.96 0.99
C LYS A 151 36.78 12.96 1.84
N GLU A 152 36.23 14.14 2.10
CA GLU A 152 36.83 15.14 2.97
C GLU A 152 36.91 14.64 4.43
N ILE A 153 35.83 14.05 4.94
CA ILE A 153 35.84 13.38 6.26
C ILE A 153 36.95 12.33 6.32
N ARG A 154 37.08 11.48 5.29
CA ARG A 154 38.13 10.46 5.21
C ARG A 154 39.54 11.06 5.36
N ASN A 155 39.80 12.16 4.64
CA ASN A 155 41.10 12.83 4.69
C ASN A 155 41.37 13.44 6.07
N LEU A 156 40.37 14.11 6.66
CA LEU A 156 40.49 14.71 8.00
C LEU A 156 40.75 13.65 9.09
N VAL A 157 40.16 12.45 8.97
CA VAL A 157 40.45 11.33 9.88
C VAL A 157 41.91 10.90 9.76
N GLY A 158 42.44 10.82 8.54
CA GLY A 158 43.85 10.49 8.31
C GLY A 158 44.82 11.57 8.84
N GLU A 159 44.53 12.85 8.59
CA GLU A 159 45.31 13.96 9.14
C GLU A 159 45.33 13.95 10.67
N LYS A 160 44.18 13.63 11.28
CA LYS A 160 44.05 13.53 12.73
C LYS A 160 45.02 12.50 13.33
N LYS A 161 45.19 11.32 12.71
CA LYS A 161 46.16 10.31 13.19
C LYS A 161 47.57 10.88 13.29
N GLY A 162 48.01 11.63 12.28
CA GLY A 162 49.32 12.27 12.28
C GLY A 162 49.48 13.28 13.43
N HIS A 163 48.43 14.05 13.71
CA HIS A 163 48.42 14.96 14.86
C HIS A 163 48.46 14.22 16.21
N LEU A 164 47.72 13.12 16.35
CA LEU A 164 47.74 12.32 17.59
C LEU A 164 49.12 11.71 17.85
N LEU A 165 49.78 11.18 16.81
CA LEU A 165 51.14 10.68 16.89
C LEU A 165 52.17 11.77 17.26
N SER A 166 51.96 13.00 16.77
CA SER A 166 52.81 14.14 17.13
C SER A 166 52.64 14.54 18.60
N ILE A 167 51.40 14.60 19.09
CA ILE A 167 51.10 14.85 20.51
C ILE A 167 51.74 13.76 21.37
N ARG A 168 51.68 12.50 20.93
CA ARG A 168 52.30 11.37 21.61
C ARG A 168 53.80 11.54 21.76
N ALA A 169 54.51 11.88 20.69
CA ALA A 169 55.96 12.05 20.72
C ALA A 169 56.39 13.14 21.72
N ASP A 170 55.69 14.28 21.72
CA ASP A 170 55.92 15.38 22.66
C ASP A 170 55.66 14.94 24.11
N LEU A 171 54.59 14.17 24.34
CA LEU A 171 54.24 13.62 25.64
C LEU A 171 55.22 12.56 26.15
N GLU A 172 55.76 11.71 25.28
CA GLU A 172 56.78 10.73 25.65
C GLU A 172 58.08 11.41 26.07
N GLN A 173 58.45 12.51 25.39
CA GLN A 173 59.59 13.35 25.77
C GLN A 173 59.40 14.01 27.16
N LEU A 174 58.16 14.30 27.56
CA LEU A 174 57.83 14.80 28.90
C LEU A 174 57.75 13.68 29.96
N ARG A 175 57.26 12.50 29.58
CA ARG A 175 57.10 11.33 30.45
C ARG A 175 58.43 10.81 30.98
N ASP A 176 59.48 10.85 30.16
CA ASP A 176 60.82 10.40 30.53
C ASP A 176 61.50 11.32 31.55
N VAL A 177 61.00 12.57 31.67
CA VAL A 177 61.53 13.60 32.58
C VAL A 177 60.79 13.62 33.92
N ASN A 178 59.48 13.29 33.97
CA ASN A 178 58.68 13.44 35.18
C ASN A 178 57.67 12.29 35.38
N GLY A 179 57.90 11.46 36.41
CA GLY A 179 57.03 10.34 36.80
C GLY A 179 55.58 10.68 37.18
N LEU A 180 55.20 11.96 37.19
CA LEU A 180 53.83 12.49 37.38
C LEU A 180 52.83 11.85 36.41
N MET A 181 53.28 11.60 35.18
CA MET A 181 52.47 10.99 34.14
C MET A 181 52.03 9.57 34.51
N LYS A 182 52.91 8.79 35.18
CA LYS A 182 52.62 7.41 35.60
C LYS A 182 51.60 7.34 36.75
N GLN A 183 51.50 8.39 37.56
CA GLN A 183 50.61 8.44 38.73
C GLN A 183 49.18 8.90 38.38
N ARG A 184 49.02 9.84 37.43
CA ARG A 184 47.73 10.45 37.11
C ARG A 184 47.02 9.85 35.88
N MET A 185 47.74 9.12 35.03
CA MET A 185 47.16 8.52 33.82
C MET A 185 45.93 7.64 34.04
N PRO A 186 45.93 6.71 35.02
CA PRO A 186 44.83 5.75 35.15
C PRO A 186 43.50 6.44 35.48
N GLU A 187 43.56 7.51 36.27
CA GLU A 187 42.39 8.28 36.66
C GLU A 187 41.79 9.06 35.47
N LEU A 188 42.64 9.62 34.61
CA LEU A 188 42.23 10.36 33.42
C LEU A 188 41.62 9.44 32.37
N ILE A 189 42.24 8.28 32.09
CA ILE A 189 41.71 7.25 31.19
C ILE A 189 40.33 6.78 31.66
N HIS A 190 40.15 6.55 32.97
CA HIS A 190 38.84 6.14 33.50
C HIS A 190 37.77 7.23 33.37
N ARG A 191 38.09 8.50 33.66
CA ARG A 191 37.14 9.62 33.52
C ARG A 191 36.75 9.84 32.05
N ALA A 192 37.72 9.68 31.17
CA ALA A 192 37.59 9.72 29.73
C ALA A 192 36.66 8.62 29.20
N ASN A 193 36.96 7.37 29.49
CA ASN A 193 36.18 6.22 29.02
C ASN A 193 34.74 6.29 29.52
N ARG A 194 34.53 6.68 30.79
CA ARG A 194 33.18 6.88 31.35
C ARG A 194 32.38 7.96 30.62
N ALA A 195 33.04 9.03 30.17
CA ALA A 195 32.37 10.10 29.41
C ALA A 195 32.00 9.63 28.00
N ASN A 196 32.83 8.80 27.37
CA ASN A 196 32.56 8.21 26.07
C ASN A 196 31.44 7.15 26.13
N GLU A 197 31.49 6.23 27.10
CA GLU A 197 30.45 5.20 27.31
C GLU A 197 29.06 5.83 27.47
N ARG A 198 28.95 6.85 28.33
CA ARG A 198 27.68 7.57 28.55
C ARG A 198 27.17 8.24 27.29
N LEU A 199 28.06 8.79 26.49
CA LEU A 199 27.71 9.45 25.25
C LEU A 199 27.22 8.46 24.20
N THR A 200 27.92 7.33 24.04
CA THR A 200 27.54 6.26 23.12
C THR A 200 26.20 5.64 23.53
N GLU A 201 25.98 5.46 24.83
CA GLU A 201 24.70 4.98 25.38
C GLU A 201 23.56 5.99 25.12
N GLU A 202 23.76 7.27 25.44
CA GLU A 202 22.76 8.33 25.23
C GLU A 202 22.41 8.51 23.75
N VAL A 203 23.40 8.47 22.85
CA VAL A 203 23.18 8.58 21.40
C VAL A 203 22.49 7.33 20.85
N SER A 204 22.88 6.14 21.29
CA SER A 204 22.25 4.88 20.90
C SER A 204 20.79 4.81 21.37
N GLU A 205 20.52 5.20 22.62
CA GLU A 205 19.17 5.25 23.19
C GLU A 205 18.29 6.25 22.45
N ASN A 206 18.78 7.46 22.18
CA ASN A 206 18.06 8.48 21.41
C ASN A 206 17.68 7.99 19.99
N LEU A 207 18.58 7.26 19.32
CA LEU A 207 18.34 6.67 18.01
C LEU A 207 17.36 5.50 18.06
N GLN A 208 17.45 4.64 19.09
CA GLN A 208 16.53 3.53 19.30
C GLN A 208 15.12 4.02 19.64
N GLU A 209 15.01 5.04 20.48
CA GLU A 209 13.74 5.68 20.84
C GLU A 209 13.09 6.34 19.62
N ASN A 210 13.87 7.01 18.78
CA ASN A 210 13.38 7.55 17.51
C ASN A 210 12.81 6.45 16.62
N ARG A 211 13.56 5.35 16.43
CA ARG A 211 13.09 4.20 15.65
C ARG A 211 11.77 3.65 16.20
N HIS A 212 11.63 3.52 17.52
CA HIS A 212 10.41 3.04 18.14
C HIS A 212 9.21 3.99 17.93
N LYS A 213 9.47 5.30 17.92
CA LYS A 213 8.45 6.34 17.68
C LYS A 213 8.05 6.47 16.21
N THR A 214 8.91 6.06 15.28
CA THR A 214 8.70 6.20 13.83
C THR A 214 8.42 4.88 13.10
N ALA A 215 8.57 3.74 13.75
CA ALA A 215 8.26 2.42 13.19
C ALA A 215 6.79 2.02 13.36
N GLY A 216 6.29 1.23 12.39
CA GLY A 216 4.97 0.58 12.46
C GLY A 216 3.79 1.54 12.41
N TRP A 217 2.62 1.08 12.88
CA TRP A 217 1.36 1.84 12.85
C TRP A 217 1.39 3.12 13.68
N HIS A 218 2.30 3.23 14.66
CA HIS A 218 2.53 4.46 15.42
C HIS A 218 3.16 5.59 14.58
N GLY A 219 3.85 5.26 13.49
CA GLY A 219 4.44 6.22 12.55
C GLY A 219 3.44 6.84 11.57
N LEU A 220 2.24 6.26 11.40
CA LEU A 220 1.21 6.78 10.49
C LEU A 220 0.53 8.05 11.01
N PHE A 221 0.62 8.33 12.31
CA PHE A 221 -0.06 9.46 12.98
C PHE A 221 0.89 10.51 13.56
N LYS A 222 2.21 10.26 13.58
CA LYS A 222 3.21 11.19 14.14
C LYS A 222 4.07 11.80 13.05
N SER A 223 4.36 13.09 13.19
CA SER A 223 5.30 13.80 12.30
C SER A 223 6.72 13.27 12.53
N LYS A 224 7.19 12.42 11.60
CA LYS A 224 8.57 11.90 11.57
C LYS A 224 9.61 13.01 11.63
N LYS A 225 9.32 14.17 11.02
CA LYS A 225 10.14 15.39 11.06
C LYS A 225 10.39 15.89 12.50
N LYS A 226 9.33 16.02 13.29
CA LYS A 226 9.45 16.45 14.70
C LYS A 226 10.20 15.43 15.56
N ALA A 227 10.04 14.13 15.28
CA ALA A 227 10.78 13.09 15.99
C ALA A 227 12.29 13.15 15.68
N ASP A 228 12.66 13.24 14.40
CA ASP A 228 14.06 13.34 13.96
C ASP A 228 14.74 14.62 14.50
N GLU A 229 14.04 15.76 14.50
CA GLU A 229 14.57 17.03 15.03
C GLU A 229 14.80 17.00 16.56
N VAL A 230 13.90 16.36 17.31
CA VAL A 230 14.05 16.16 18.76
C VAL A 230 15.24 15.24 19.06
N THR A 231 15.41 14.17 18.29
CA THR A 231 16.55 13.26 18.43
C THR A 231 17.87 13.93 18.08
N ASP A 232 17.94 14.71 17.00
CA ASP A 232 19.16 15.42 16.60
C ASP A 232 19.56 16.48 17.63
N THR A 233 18.59 17.22 18.17
CA THR A 233 18.86 18.21 19.23
C THR A 233 19.31 17.57 20.54
N ALA A 234 18.77 16.40 20.91
CA ALA A 234 19.23 15.64 22.07
C ALA A 234 20.67 15.13 21.88
N ASN A 235 20.97 14.54 20.72
CA ASN A 235 22.31 14.05 20.37
C ASN A 235 23.34 15.17 20.33
N ARG A 236 23.00 16.35 19.76
CA ARG A 236 23.87 17.53 19.78
C ARG A 236 24.17 18.01 21.20
N LYS A 237 23.19 17.98 22.11
CA LYS A 237 23.41 18.34 23.51
C LYS A 237 24.32 17.34 24.20
N ALA A 238 24.08 16.04 24.04
CA ALA A 238 24.93 14.98 24.58
C ALA A 238 26.39 15.14 24.09
N LEU A 239 26.56 15.36 22.78
CA LEU A 239 27.84 15.64 22.15
C LEU A 239 28.55 16.86 22.73
N SER A 240 27.85 18.00 22.85
CA SER A 240 28.46 19.22 23.41
C SER A 240 28.93 19.04 24.86
N ARG A 241 28.19 18.26 25.65
CA ARG A 241 28.56 17.92 27.04
C ARG A 241 29.83 17.08 27.08
N ALA A 242 29.88 15.99 26.31
CA ALA A 242 31.05 15.12 26.24
C ALA A 242 32.29 15.86 25.72
N LYS A 243 32.15 16.66 24.64
CA LYS A 243 33.24 17.50 24.12
C LYS A 243 33.79 18.45 25.19
N SER A 244 32.91 19.14 25.92
CA SER A 244 33.34 20.08 26.97
C SER A 244 34.07 19.39 28.13
N GLN A 245 33.70 18.14 28.43
CA GLN A 245 34.35 17.34 29.46
C GLN A 245 35.77 16.93 29.02
N THR A 246 35.94 16.48 27.77
CA THR A 246 37.25 16.16 27.18
C THR A 246 38.18 17.37 27.15
N ASP A 247 37.65 18.52 26.72
CA ASP A 247 38.45 19.75 26.63
C ASP A 247 38.90 20.24 28.02
N ARG A 248 38.12 19.98 29.06
CA ARG A 248 38.53 20.24 30.46
C ARG A 248 39.61 19.25 30.90
N LEU A 249 39.43 17.96 30.68
CA LEU A 249 40.44 16.94 31.05
C LEU A 249 41.81 17.22 30.41
N MET A 250 41.84 17.61 29.14
CA MET A 250 43.09 17.97 28.45
C MET A 250 43.71 19.25 29.02
N ARG A 251 42.90 20.27 29.34
CA ARG A 251 43.39 21.53 29.91
C ARG A 251 43.88 21.37 31.34
N ASP A 252 43.15 20.64 32.17
CA ASP A 252 43.52 20.35 33.55
C ASP A 252 44.87 19.61 33.58
N LEU A 253 45.07 18.65 32.67
CA LEU A 253 46.35 17.94 32.56
C LEU A 253 47.49 18.85 32.11
N VAL A 254 47.29 19.69 31.09
CA VAL A 254 48.30 20.67 30.65
C VAL A 254 48.65 21.62 31.80
N SER A 255 47.64 22.13 32.51
CA SER A 255 47.83 23.04 33.66
C SER A 255 48.54 22.36 34.83
N ASP A 256 48.23 21.11 35.14
CA ASP A 256 48.86 20.36 36.23
C ASP A 256 50.33 20.07 35.93
N ILE A 257 50.68 19.84 34.65
CA ILE A 257 52.07 19.64 34.23
C ILE A 257 52.82 20.99 34.19
N GLU A 258 52.16 22.08 33.77
CA GLU A 258 52.69 23.45 33.75
C GLU A 258 53.12 23.93 35.16
N ILE A 259 52.34 23.61 36.19
CA ILE A 259 52.67 23.92 37.59
C ILE A 259 53.92 23.16 38.09
N SER A 260 54.29 22.05 37.44
CA SER A 260 55.35 21.18 37.95
C SER A 260 56.79 21.58 37.59
N GLN A 261 57.07 22.45 36.59
CA GLN A 261 58.46 22.83 36.24
C GLN A 261 58.61 24.03 35.26
N GLU A 262 59.62 24.89 35.48
CA GLU A 262 59.60 26.28 35.00
C GLU A 262 60.50 26.69 33.80
N ARG A 263 61.45 25.90 33.27
CA ARG A 263 62.43 26.48 32.29
C ARG A 263 62.82 25.72 31.01
N SER A 264 62.69 24.40 30.88
CA SER A 264 63.08 23.68 29.64
C SER A 264 61.91 23.18 28.79
N THR A 265 60.67 23.40 29.22
CA THR A 265 59.46 22.76 28.67
C THR A 265 58.47 23.73 28.01
N ALA A 266 58.67 25.05 28.13
CA ALA A 266 57.74 26.06 27.64
C ALA A 266 57.50 26.00 26.11
N GLN A 267 58.54 25.72 25.32
CA GLN A 267 58.40 25.57 23.86
C GLN A 267 57.62 24.31 23.48
N LEU A 268 57.84 23.21 24.21
CA LEU A 268 57.17 21.94 23.99
C LEU A 268 55.69 22.01 24.44
N PHE A 269 55.39 22.75 25.51
CA PHE A 269 54.00 23.06 25.88
C PHE A 269 53.29 23.97 24.88
N ALA A 270 53.95 25.01 24.38
CA ALA A 270 53.38 25.86 23.33
C ALA A 270 53.07 25.07 22.06
N HIS A 271 53.93 24.12 21.70
CA HIS A 271 53.70 23.20 20.60
C HIS A 271 52.53 22.24 20.87
N MET A 272 52.46 21.68 22.08
CA MET A 272 51.39 20.77 22.48
C MET A 272 50.01 21.45 22.55
N ASP A 273 49.92 22.67 23.07
CA ASP A 273 48.68 23.45 23.07
C ASP A 273 48.22 23.77 21.65
N THR A 274 49.16 24.08 20.75
CA THR A 274 48.88 24.27 19.32
C THR A 274 48.33 23.00 18.68
N LEU A 275 48.91 21.83 18.98
CA LEU A 275 48.46 20.54 18.46
C LEU A 275 47.07 20.14 19.00
N ILE A 276 46.81 20.38 20.30
CA ILE A 276 45.49 20.16 20.92
C ILE A 276 44.46 21.09 20.30
N GLY A 277 44.81 22.36 20.05
CA GLY A 277 43.96 23.33 19.36
C GLY A 277 43.61 22.89 17.93
N ARG A 278 44.60 22.42 17.16
CA ARG A 278 44.38 21.87 15.81
C ARG A 278 43.51 20.61 15.83
N ASN A 279 43.71 19.72 16.80
CA ASN A 279 42.88 18.53 16.96
C ASN A 279 41.42 18.87 17.22
N ARG A 280 41.15 19.87 18.08
CA ARG A 280 39.79 20.40 18.31
C ARG A 280 39.18 20.93 17.01
N GLN A 281 39.94 21.68 16.22
CA GLN A 281 39.48 22.21 14.93
C GLN A 281 39.12 21.08 13.95
N LEU A 282 39.95 20.04 13.86
CA LEU A 282 39.68 18.87 13.01
C LEU A 282 38.40 18.15 13.45
N ASN A 283 38.23 17.92 14.75
CA ASN A 283 37.00 17.33 15.30
C ASN A 283 35.75 18.19 14.97
N ASP A 284 35.88 19.51 15.03
CA ASP A 284 34.79 20.42 14.66
C ASP A 284 34.46 20.39 13.17
N GLN A 285 35.47 20.30 12.30
CA GLN A 285 35.27 20.15 10.86
C GLN A 285 34.60 18.82 10.52
N ILE A 286 35.07 17.71 11.09
CA ILE A 286 34.45 16.39 10.92
C ILE A 286 32.99 16.41 11.39
N THR A 287 32.73 16.96 12.57
CA THR A 287 31.36 17.06 13.11
C THR A 287 30.45 17.88 12.20
N ARG A 288 30.94 19.02 11.68
CA ARG A 288 30.17 19.86 10.74
C ARG A 288 29.85 19.10 9.45
N LEU A 289 30.83 18.45 8.83
CA LEU A 289 30.63 17.70 7.59
C LEU A 289 29.63 16.54 7.76
N VAL A 290 29.71 15.81 8.87
CA VAL A 290 28.75 14.75 9.22
C VAL A 290 27.34 15.33 9.41
N THR A 291 27.24 16.45 10.12
CA THR A 291 25.96 17.13 10.36
C THR A 291 25.33 17.61 9.05
N ASP A 292 26.11 18.23 8.18
CA ASP A 292 25.62 18.71 6.89
C ASP A 292 25.20 17.56 5.98
N PHE A 293 25.97 16.47 5.96
CA PHE A 293 25.59 15.27 5.21
C PHE A 293 24.23 14.74 5.69
N ASN A 294 24.04 14.63 7.01
CA ASN A 294 22.79 14.13 7.61
C ASN A 294 21.61 15.07 7.34
N ASN A 295 21.83 16.40 7.41
CA ASN A 295 20.81 17.40 7.10
C ASN A 295 20.40 17.36 5.63
N GLU A 296 21.37 17.23 4.72
CA GLU A 296 21.12 17.17 3.28
C GLU A 296 20.41 15.87 2.89
N ASP A 297 20.80 14.73 3.47
CA ASP A 297 20.08 13.47 3.32
C ASP A 297 18.65 13.57 3.89
N ALA A 298 18.47 14.25 5.03
CA ALA A 298 17.14 14.51 5.61
C ALA A 298 16.26 15.40 4.71
N GLN A 299 16.82 16.47 4.10
CA GLN A 299 16.09 17.34 3.18
C GLN A 299 15.71 16.62 1.88
N ARG A 300 16.62 15.82 1.30
CA ARG A 300 16.29 14.98 0.13
C ARG A 300 15.21 13.98 0.44
N ARG A 301 15.21 13.41 1.66
CA ARG A 301 14.11 12.58 2.14
C ARG A 301 12.81 13.36 2.22
N GLU A 302 12.81 14.61 2.69
CA GLU A 302 11.59 15.44 2.74
C GLU A 302 11.01 15.67 1.34
N HIS A 303 11.84 16.02 0.37
CA HIS A 303 11.38 16.24 -1.02
C HIS A 303 11.02 14.94 -1.76
N GLY A 304 11.76 13.84 -1.52
CA GLY A 304 11.48 12.54 -2.13
C GLY A 304 10.30 11.78 -1.50
N SER A 305 10.11 11.90 -0.18
CA SER A 305 9.01 11.23 0.53
C SER A 305 7.65 11.88 0.33
N ALA A 306 7.60 13.17 0.01
CA ALA A 306 6.35 13.86 -0.35
C ALA A 306 5.69 13.21 -1.56
N HIS A 307 6.47 12.89 -2.60
CA HIS A 307 6.00 12.17 -3.76
C HIS A 307 5.54 10.74 -3.40
N LEU A 308 6.31 9.99 -2.61
CA LEU A 308 6.00 8.60 -2.25
C LEU A 308 4.73 8.47 -1.37
N MET A 309 4.52 9.37 -0.41
CA MET A 309 3.29 9.40 0.40
C MET A 309 2.07 9.89 -0.37
N GLN A 310 2.24 10.81 -1.34
CA GLN A 310 1.17 11.18 -2.27
C GLN A 310 0.80 10.01 -3.18
N TYR A 311 1.78 9.28 -3.75
CA TYR A 311 1.51 8.11 -4.61
C TYR A 311 0.69 7.03 -3.89
N GLN A 312 0.97 6.75 -2.61
CA GLN A 312 0.17 5.80 -1.84
C GLN A 312 -1.27 6.28 -1.65
N ARG A 313 -1.48 7.56 -1.32
CA ARG A 313 -2.82 8.13 -1.16
C ARG A 313 -3.58 8.20 -2.47
N ASP A 314 -2.93 8.52 -3.57
CA ASP A 314 -3.54 8.61 -4.90
C ASP A 314 -3.91 7.23 -5.44
N THR A 315 -3.06 6.22 -5.23
CA THR A 315 -3.36 4.83 -5.61
C THR A 315 -4.56 4.30 -4.82
N VAL A 316 -4.59 4.53 -3.50
CA VAL A 316 -5.72 4.11 -2.65
C VAL A 316 -7.00 4.86 -3.00
N ARG A 317 -6.90 6.18 -3.25
CA ARG A 317 -8.06 7.00 -3.68
C ARG A 317 -8.59 6.53 -5.04
N MET A 318 -7.70 6.21 -5.98
CA MET A 318 -8.11 5.70 -7.28
C MET A 318 -8.81 4.34 -7.16
N ILE A 319 -8.28 3.43 -6.35
CA ILE A 319 -8.93 2.15 -6.03
C ILE A 319 -10.32 2.38 -5.40
N ALA A 320 -10.45 3.31 -4.46
CA ALA A 320 -11.71 3.64 -3.81
C ALA A 320 -12.75 4.24 -4.78
N VAL A 321 -12.35 5.15 -5.67
CA VAL A 321 -13.23 5.75 -6.68
C VAL A 321 -13.71 4.69 -7.68
N PHE A 322 -12.82 3.82 -8.17
CA PHE A 322 -13.22 2.73 -9.07
C PHE A 322 -14.11 1.71 -8.38
N GLY A 323 -13.86 1.39 -7.11
CA GLY A 323 -14.75 0.55 -6.29
C GLY A 323 -16.16 1.16 -6.17
N LEU A 324 -16.24 2.48 -5.95
CA LEU A 324 -17.51 3.20 -5.90
C LEU A 324 -18.24 3.17 -7.25
N VAL A 325 -17.53 3.40 -8.36
CA VAL A 325 -18.10 3.31 -9.73
C VAL A 325 -18.61 1.91 -10.02
N ALA A 326 -17.85 0.86 -9.64
CA ALA A 326 -18.27 -0.53 -9.79
C ALA A 326 -19.56 -0.83 -9.02
N PHE A 327 -19.65 -0.35 -7.77
CA PHE A 327 -20.82 -0.50 -6.93
C PHE A 327 -22.06 0.20 -7.53
N LEU A 328 -21.91 1.46 -7.94
CA LEU A 328 -23.00 2.20 -8.59
C LEU A 328 -23.47 1.53 -9.88
N MET A 329 -22.54 0.97 -10.67
CA MET A 329 -22.89 0.25 -11.89
C MET A 329 -23.65 -1.04 -11.60
N ALA A 330 -23.28 -1.77 -10.53
CA ALA A 330 -24.02 -2.97 -10.10
C ALA A 330 -25.45 -2.62 -9.66
N VAL A 331 -25.62 -1.53 -8.89
CA VAL A 331 -26.94 -1.03 -8.48
C VAL A 331 -27.79 -0.62 -9.68
N PHE A 332 -27.19 0.06 -10.67
CA PHE A 332 -27.87 0.45 -11.90
C PHE A 332 -28.37 -0.75 -12.71
N PHE A 333 -27.53 -1.78 -12.90
CA PHE A 333 -27.96 -3.00 -13.59
C PHE A 333 -29.04 -3.77 -12.83
N PHE A 334 -28.94 -3.83 -11.50
CA PHE A 334 -29.98 -4.44 -10.67
C PHE A 334 -31.33 -3.74 -10.87
N TRP A 335 -31.33 -2.40 -10.87
CA TRP A 335 -32.55 -1.61 -11.09
C TRP A 335 -33.15 -1.83 -12.49
N LEU A 336 -32.32 -1.84 -13.54
CA LEU A 336 -32.77 -2.14 -14.90
C LEU A 336 -33.40 -3.53 -15.02
N LEU A 337 -32.77 -4.54 -14.41
CA LEU A 337 -33.24 -5.91 -14.45
C LEU A 337 -34.58 -6.05 -13.74
N HIS A 338 -34.72 -5.44 -12.55
CA HIS A 338 -35.96 -5.47 -11.79
C HIS A 338 -37.11 -4.75 -12.51
N ARG A 339 -36.84 -3.59 -13.14
CA ARG A 339 -37.84 -2.88 -13.94
C ARG A 339 -38.32 -3.71 -15.13
N ASP A 340 -37.43 -4.41 -15.81
CA ASP A 340 -37.78 -5.22 -16.98
C ASP A 340 -38.58 -6.47 -16.59
N LEU A 341 -38.24 -7.14 -15.49
CA LEU A 341 -39.05 -8.24 -14.95
C LEU A 341 -40.48 -7.79 -14.64
N LYS A 342 -40.63 -6.63 -13.99
CA LYS A 342 -41.94 -6.09 -13.62
C LYS A 342 -42.78 -5.74 -14.84
N LEU A 343 -42.16 -5.23 -15.90
CA LEU A 343 -42.85 -4.94 -17.16
C LEU A 343 -43.33 -6.23 -17.84
N ARG A 344 -42.49 -7.27 -17.85
CA ARG A 344 -42.82 -8.58 -18.43
C ARG A 344 -43.97 -9.27 -17.70
N GLU A 345 -43.98 -9.24 -16.38
CA GLU A 345 -45.09 -9.80 -15.59
C GLU A 345 -46.41 -9.11 -15.91
N LYS A 346 -46.39 -7.77 -16.07
CA LYS A 346 -47.60 -7.02 -16.44
C LYS A 346 -48.09 -7.40 -17.84
N SER A 347 -47.20 -7.41 -18.84
CA SER A 347 -47.57 -7.79 -20.21
C SER A 347 -48.04 -9.24 -20.31
N LYS A 348 -47.44 -10.16 -19.54
CA LYS A 348 -47.88 -11.56 -19.50
C LYS A 348 -49.28 -11.68 -18.91
N ARG A 349 -49.58 -10.96 -17.83
CA ARG A 349 -50.93 -10.92 -17.23
C ARG A 349 -51.97 -10.34 -18.18
N GLU A 350 -51.62 -9.29 -18.93
CA GLU A 350 -52.53 -8.71 -19.94
C GLU A 350 -52.83 -9.72 -21.07
N LEU A 351 -51.82 -10.45 -21.53
CA LEU A 351 -52.00 -11.50 -22.54
C LEU A 351 -52.83 -12.68 -22.01
N GLU A 352 -52.55 -13.15 -20.79
CA GLU A 352 -53.31 -14.22 -20.14
C GLU A 352 -54.79 -13.84 -19.99
N LYS A 353 -55.09 -12.59 -19.58
CA LYS A 353 -56.47 -12.08 -19.51
C LYS A 353 -57.16 -12.04 -20.87
N SER A 354 -56.45 -11.57 -21.91
CA SER A 354 -57.02 -11.53 -23.27
C SER A 354 -57.30 -12.93 -23.82
N ASN A 355 -56.45 -13.91 -23.50
CA ASN A 355 -56.64 -15.29 -23.92
C ASN A 355 -57.83 -15.94 -23.19
N GLN A 356 -57.94 -15.74 -21.87
CA GLN A 356 -59.09 -16.21 -21.09
C GLN A 356 -60.40 -15.65 -21.65
N HIS A 357 -60.44 -14.35 -21.93
CA HIS A 357 -61.63 -13.73 -22.51
C HIS A 357 -61.98 -14.29 -23.89
N ASN A 358 -60.97 -14.61 -24.71
CA ASN A 358 -61.20 -15.21 -26.02
C ASN A 358 -61.69 -16.66 -25.92
N GLU A 359 -61.16 -17.46 -24.98
CA GLU A 359 -61.67 -18.81 -24.69
C GLU A 359 -63.12 -18.77 -24.17
N GLU A 360 -63.45 -17.84 -23.27
CA GLU A 360 -64.83 -17.60 -22.82
C GLU A 360 -65.74 -17.26 -23.99
N LEU A 361 -65.29 -16.39 -24.91
CA LEU A 361 -66.07 -16.02 -26.08
C LEU A 361 -66.28 -17.20 -27.05
N LEU A 362 -65.24 -18.02 -27.25
CA LEU A 362 -65.29 -19.21 -28.11
C LEU A 362 -66.22 -20.28 -27.53
N THR A 363 -66.15 -20.51 -26.21
CA THR A 363 -67.04 -21.46 -25.53
C THR A 363 -68.48 -20.99 -25.55
N LEU A 364 -68.74 -19.70 -25.32
CA LEU A 364 -70.08 -19.11 -25.45
C LEU A 364 -70.62 -19.27 -26.87
N ARG A 365 -69.82 -18.93 -27.89
CA ARG A 365 -70.19 -19.09 -29.31
C ARG A 365 -70.50 -20.55 -29.64
N HIS A 366 -69.69 -21.49 -29.16
CA HIS A 366 -69.90 -22.92 -29.39
C HIS A 366 -71.22 -23.39 -28.77
N ASN A 367 -71.48 -23.03 -27.51
CA ASN A 367 -72.72 -23.38 -26.82
C ASN A 367 -73.94 -22.76 -27.52
N MET A 368 -73.87 -21.49 -27.93
CA MET A 368 -74.93 -20.86 -28.72
C MET A 368 -75.21 -21.61 -30.02
N MET A 369 -74.17 -21.98 -30.78
CA MET A 369 -74.34 -22.75 -32.02
C MET A 369 -74.96 -24.13 -31.76
N LEU A 370 -74.56 -24.82 -30.67
CA LEU A 370 -75.13 -26.10 -30.27
C LEU A 370 -76.61 -25.96 -29.91
N THR A 371 -76.98 -24.96 -29.10
CA THR A 371 -78.37 -24.68 -28.73
C THR A 371 -79.21 -24.35 -29.95
N VAL A 372 -78.76 -23.42 -30.80
CA VAL A 372 -79.46 -23.06 -32.05
C VAL A 372 -79.64 -24.29 -32.96
N SER A 373 -78.60 -25.12 -33.10
CA SER A 373 -78.69 -26.33 -33.92
C SER A 373 -79.70 -27.34 -33.35
N HIS A 374 -79.77 -27.47 -32.03
CA HIS A 374 -80.72 -28.34 -31.36
C HIS A 374 -82.16 -27.84 -31.55
N ASP A 375 -82.37 -26.54 -31.36
CA ASP A 375 -83.70 -25.91 -31.42
C ASP A 375 -84.25 -25.87 -32.85
N LEU A 376 -83.38 -25.77 -33.87
CA LEU A 376 -83.79 -25.88 -35.27
C LEU A 376 -84.08 -27.33 -35.69
N ARG A 377 -83.38 -28.33 -35.12
CA ARG A 377 -83.53 -29.74 -35.52
C ARG A 377 -84.92 -30.28 -35.21
N SER A 378 -85.49 -29.95 -34.06
CA SER A 378 -86.80 -30.46 -33.63
C SER A 378 -87.95 -30.10 -34.60
N PRO A 379 -88.19 -28.82 -34.95
CA PRO A 379 -89.24 -28.45 -35.90
C PRO A 379 -88.92 -28.90 -37.32
N LEU A 380 -87.66 -28.87 -37.78
CA LEU A 380 -87.29 -29.41 -39.09
C LEU A 380 -87.59 -30.90 -39.23
N THR A 381 -87.32 -31.69 -38.18
CA THR A 381 -87.64 -33.13 -38.16
C THR A 381 -89.15 -33.36 -38.21
N ALA A 382 -89.94 -32.53 -37.52
CA ALA A 382 -91.40 -32.59 -37.57
C ALA A 382 -91.93 -32.23 -38.97
N ILE A 383 -91.44 -31.13 -39.58
CA ILE A 383 -91.80 -30.71 -40.94
C ILE A 383 -91.50 -31.83 -41.94
N MET A 384 -90.30 -32.40 -41.88
CA MET A 384 -89.89 -33.48 -42.78
C MET A 384 -90.77 -34.72 -42.59
N GLY A 385 -91.04 -35.13 -41.35
CA GLY A 385 -91.91 -36.27 -41.06
C GLY A 385 -93.35 -36.09 -41.56
N TYR A 386 -93.92 -34.90 -41.41
CA TYR A 386 -95.26 -34.62 -41.95
C TYR A 386 -95.26 -34.49 -43.49
N ALA A 387 -94.18 -34.01 -44.09
CA ALA A 387 -94.03 -33.95 -45.55
C ALA A 387 -93.95 -35.34 -46.18
N ASP A 388 -93.25 -36.28 -45.54
CA ASP A 388 -93.19 -37.68 -45.97
C ASP A 388 -94.58 -38.34 -45.88
N LEU A 389 -95.33 -38.10 -44.79
CA LEU A 389 -96.69 -38.61 -44.61
C LEU A 389 -97.71 -38.02 -45.60
N LEU A 390 -97.48 -36.78 -46.06
CA LEU A 390 -98.26 -36.13 -47.12
C LEU A 390 -98.05 -36.81 -48.47
N ALA A 391 -96.80 -37.18 -48.81
CA ALA A 391 -96.47 -37.82 -50.07
C ALA A 391 -97.19 -39.17 -50.28
N ASP A 392 -97.45 -39.90 -49.19
CA ASP A 392 -98.12 -41.22 -49.20
C ASP A 392 -99.64 -41.17 -48.95
N THR A 393 -100.25 -39.98 -48.79
CA THR A 393 -101.67 -39.84 -48.43
C THR A 393 -102.56 -39.50 -49.64
N THR A 394 -103.65 -40.26 -49.84
CA THR A 394 -104.64 -40.05 -50.91
C THR A 394 -105.99 -39.46 -50.43
N LYS A 395 -106.16 -39.19 -49.13
CA LYS A 395 -107.40 -38.65 -48.53
C LYS A 395 -107.28 -37.17 -48.19
N ASP A 396 -108.22 -36.36 -48.66
CA ASP A 396 -108.23 -34.88 -48.54
C ASP A 396 -108.14 -34.37 -47.09
N GLU A 397 -108.85 -35.01 -46.15
CA GLU A 397 -108.94 -34.53 -44.77
C GLU A 397 -107.67 -34.74 -43.93
N LYS A 398 -106.92 -35.85 -44.17
CA LYS A 398 -105.62 -36.08 -43.53
C LYS A 398 -104.52 -35.21 -44.14
N CYS A 399 -104.65 -34.90 -45.43
CA CYS A 399 -103.74 -34.01 -46.15
C CYS A 399 -103.73 -32.61 -45.49
N ARG A 400 -104.90 -32.04 -45.22
CA ARG A 400 -105.00 -30.74 -44.52
C ARG A 400 -104.39 -30.74 -43.12
N GLN A 401 -104.58 -31.81 -42.34
CA GLN A 401 -104.01 -31.88 -40.98
C GLN A 401 -102.47 -31.88 -40.98
N TYR A 402 -101.84 -32.57 -41.94
CA TYR A 402 -100.39 -32.55 -42.07
C TYR A 402 -99.87 -31.21 -42.61
N GLU A 403 -100.61 -30.57 -43.53
CA GLU A 403 -100.28 -29.22 -44.01
C GLU A 403 -100.32 -28.19 -42.86
N ASP A 404 -101.35 -28.25 -42.01
CA ASP A 404 -101.48 -27.39 -40.84
C ASP A 404 -100.38 -27.68 -39.80
N ALA A 405 -99.98 -28.94 -39.61
CA ALA A 405 -98.88 -29.32 -38.72
C ALA A 405 -97.50 -28.83 -39.21
N ILE A 406 -97.27 -28.81 -40.53
CA ILE A 406 -96.08 -28.22 -41.16
C ILE A 406 -96.07 -26.70 -40.98
N LYS A 407 -97.21 -26.03 -41.24
CA LYS A 407 -97.35 -24.58 -41.02
C LYS A 407 -97.09 -24.21 -39.57
N GLN A 408 -97.70 -24.92 -38.62
CA GLN A 408 -97.49 -24.68 -37.19
C GLN A 408 -96.04 -24.92 -36.76
N SER A 409 -95.37 -25.95 -37.30
CA SER A 409 -93.97 -26.22 -36.99
C SER A 409 -93.02 -25.17 -37.59
N SER A 410 -93.37 -24.59 -38.75
CA SER A 410 -92.64 -23.49 -39.39
C SER A 410 -92.83 -22.17 -38.64
N ASP A 411 -94.06 -21.87 -38.19
CA ASP A 411 -94.35 -20.68 -37.38
C ASP A 411 -93.61 -20.70 -36.04
N ARG A 412 -93.45 -21.89 -35.44
CA ARG A 412 -92.64 -22.10 -34.23
C ARG A 412 -91.14 -21.86 -34.43
N MET A 413 -90.62 -21.86 -35.67
CA MET A 413 -89.22 -21.49 -35.97
C MET A 413 -89.06 -19.98 -36.23
N LEU A 414 -90.13 -19.29 -36.60
CA LEU A 414 -90.14 -17.87 -36.93
C LEU A 414 -90.43 -16.97 -35.73
N THR A 415 -90.93 -17.55 -34.64
CA THR A 415 -91.21 -16.89 -33.35
C THR A 415 -90.07 -17.16 -32.40
#